data_AF-A0A3A0GBA1-F1
#
_entry.id   AF-A0A3A0GBA1-F1
#
_cell.length_a   1.000
_cell.length_b   1.000
_cell.length_c   1.000
_cell.angle_alpha   90.00
_cell.angle_beta   90.00
_cell.angle_gamma   90.00
#
_symmetry.space_group_name_H-M   'P 1'
#
loop_
_entity.id
_entity.type
_entity.pdbx_description
1 polymer ?
#
loop_
_entity_poly.entity_id
_entity_poly.type
_entity_poly.pdbx_seq_one_letter_code
_entity_poly.pdbx_strand_id
1 'polypeptide(L)'
;MSRKMSTTKLVLGGALVAGAFGVFGGVAAASPNDYRAGMKDLVPQANQWVADVTMTADAALTKPELGCGAEMAELVLRGESIAADLVGTGANAPRALATAHGQMARSVARMTDAARAACGNPAGAVGMIAAEQAGYSASMLRINVFVTRAYASGR
;
A
#
# COMPACT_ATOMS: atom_id res chain seq x y z
N MET A 1 32.77 51.38 35.43
CA MET A 1 31.49 52.11 35.29
C MET A 1 31.01 51.96 33.85
N SER A 2 29.85 51.46 33.46
CA SER A 2 28.85 50.57 34.05
C SER A 2 28.20 49.87 32.86
N ARG A 3 28.15 48.54 32.87
CA ARG A 3 27.41 47.73 31.89
C ARG A 3 25.91 47.95 32.13
N LYS A 4 25.17 48.32 31.09
CA LYS A 4 23.70 48.29 31.10
C LYS A 4 23.23 46.85 30.87
N MET A 5 22.71 46.22 31.92
CA MET A 5 21.59 45.25 31.80
C MET A 5 20.34 46.06 31.40
N SER A 6 19.25 45.56 30.84
CA SER A 6 18.63 44.25 30.68
C SER A 6 17.50 44.46 29.66
N THR A 7 17.15 43.48 28.84
CA THR A 7 15.74 43.09 28.58
C THR A 7 15.77 41.77 27.83
N THR A 8 15.66 40.70 28.59
CA THR A 8 15.34 39.36 28.13
C THR A 8 13.91 39.34 27.60
N LYS A 9 13.73 38.94 26.33
CA LYS A 9 12.53 38.20 25.92
C LYS A 9 12.98 36.93 25.21
N LEU A 10 12.69 35.83 25.89
CA LEU A 10 13.03 34.46 25.55
C LEU A 10 11.72 33.79 25.12
N VAL A 11 11.58 33.42 23.84
CA VAL A 11 10.74 32.32 23.34
C VAL A 11 11.37 31.92 21.98
N LEU A 12 12.28 30.95 21.93
CA LEU A 12 12.05 29.50 21.71
C LEU A 12 11.18 29.16 20.48
N GLY A 13 11.73 28.32 19.59
CA GLY A 13 10.90 27.33 18.90
C GLY A 13 11.17 27.13 17.42
N GLY A 14 12.15 26.29 17.10
CA GLY A 14 12.08 25.31 16.01
C GLY A 14 11.94 25.84 14.58
N ALA A 15 13.08 26.08 13.92
CA ALA A 15 13.13 26.01 12.46
C ALA A 15 12.84 24.57 12.04
N LEU A 16 11.61 24.35 11.57
CA LEU A 16 11.18 23.16 10.86
C LEU A 16 12.18 22.87 9.73
N VAL A 17 12.78 21.68 9.78
CA VAL A 17 13.40 21.03 8.64
C VAL A 17 12.29 20.84 7.60
N ALA A 18 12.13 21.81 6.72
CA ALA A 18 11.28 21.70 5.55
C ALA A 18 11.91 20.64 4.66
N GLY A 19 11.37 19.41 4.79
CA GLY A 19 11.68 18.29 3.94
C GLY A 19 11.58 18.68 2.48
N ALA A 20 12.51 18.14 1.69
CA ALA A 20 12.53 18.19 0.26
C ALA A 20 11.23 17.60 -0.33
N PHE A 21 10.17 18.41 -0.39
CA PHE A 21 9.08 18.21 -1.32
C PHE A 21 9.41 19.01 -2.56
N GLY A 22 10.20 18.36 -3.43
CA GLY A 22 10.46 18.82 -4.79
C GLY A 22 9.13 19.15 -5.46
N VAL A 23 9.06 20.39 -5.90
CA VAL A 23 7.96 21.00 -6.62
C VAL A 23 7.68 20.19 -7.90
N PHE A 24 6.41 19.87 -8.09
CA PHE A 24 5.77 19.24 -9.24
C PHE A 24 6.42 19.64 -10.59
N GLY A 25 7.39 18.85 -11.04
CA GLY A 25 7.95 18.91 -12.37
C GLY A 25 7.24 17.90 -13.27
N GLY A 26 6.24 18.37 -14.02
CA GLY A 26 5.59 17.63 -15.11
C GLY A 26 4.81 16.39 -14.67
N VAL A 27 3.53 16.35 -14.97
CA VAL A 27 2.85 15.06 -15.18
C VAL A 27 3.64 14.36 -16.29
N ALA A 28 4.55 13.46 -15.92
CA ALA A 28 5.09 12.50 -16.86
C ALA A 28 3.86 11.84 -17.49
N ALA A 29 3.75 11.90 -18.82
CA ALA A 29 2.69 11.20 -19.52
C ALA A 29 2.70 9.75 -19.03
N ALA A 30 1.56 9.26 -18.53
CA ALA A 30 1.43 7.90 -18.03
C ALA A 30 2.09 6.94 -19.05
N SER A 31 3.19 6.30 -18.65
CA SER A 31 3.98 5.42 -19.52
C SER A 31 3.45 4.00 -19.35
N PRO A 32 2.77 3.42 -20.36
CA PRO A 32 2.25 2.06 -20.26
C PRO A 32 3.36 1.02 -20.05
N ASN A 33 4.58 1.32 -20.50
CA ASN A 33 5.75 0.48 -20.31
C ASN A 33 6.23 0.51 -18.85
N ASP A 34 6.28 1.69 -18.22
CA ASP A 34 6.70 1.81 -16.81
C ASP A 34 5.65 1.19 -15.88
N TYR A 35 4.36 1.37 -16.20
CA TYR A 35 3.28 0.66 -15.51
C TYR A 35 3.43 -0.85 -15.62
N ARG A 36 3.70 -1.36 -16.83
CA ARG A 36 3.87 -2.81 -17.06
C ARG A 36 5.08 -3.37 -16.32
N ALA A 37 6.20 -2.65 -16.34
CA ALA A 37 7.40 -3.03 -15.61
C ALA A 37 7.13 -3.06 -14.10
N GLY A 38 6.56 -2.00 -13.53
CA GLY A 38 6.21 -1.94 -12.11
C GLY A 38 5.25 -3.06 -11.70
N MET A 39 4.21 -3.30 -12.49
CA MET A 39 3.26 -4.39 -12.21
C MET A 39 3.89 -5.78 -12.31
N LYS A 40 4.87 -5.99 -13.20
CA LYS A 40 5.55 -7.29 -13.36
C LYS A 40 6.29 -7.70 -12.08
N ASP A 41 6.93 -6.75 -11.41
CA ASP A 41 7.71 -7.01 -10.21
C ASP A 41 6.85 -7.00 -8.95
N LEU A 42 5.81 -6.15 -8.92
CA LEU A 42 4.96 -5.95 -7.75
C LEU A 42 3.88 -7.03 -7.58
N VAL A 43 3.29 -7.53 -8.67
CA VAL A 43 2.20 -8.52 -8.60
C VAL A 43 2.60 -9.82 -7.89
N PRO A 44 3.77 -10.44 -8.17
CA PRO A 44 4.18 -11.65 -7.45
C PRO A 44 4.32 -11.42 -5.95
N GLN A 45 4.86 -10.28 -5.55
CA GLN A 45 5.03 -9.91 -4.14
C GLN A 45 3.68 -9.69 -3.46
N ALA A 46 2.76 -8.96 -4.11
CA ALA A 46 1.41 -8.77 -3.62
C ALA A 46 0.65 -10.10 -3.49
N ASN A 47 0.77 -11.00 -4.47
CA ASN A 47 0.12 -12.32 -4.41
C ASN A 47 0.66 -13.18 -3.26
N GLN A 48 1.98 -13.21 -3.06
CA GLN A 48 2.57 -13.94 -1.94
C GLN A 48 2.11 -13.36 -0.62
N TRP A 49 2.14 -12.04 -0.49
CA TRP A 49 1.67 -11.37 0.72
C TRP A 49 0.19 -11.62 1.02
N VAL A 50 -0.68 -11.62 0.00
CA VAL A 50 -2.10 -11.99 0.17
C VAL A 50 -2.25 -13.42 0.69
N ALA A 51 -1.46 -14.36 0.17
CA ALA A 51 -1.49 -15.74 0.65
C ALA A 51 -1.02 -15.84 2.11
N ASP A 52 0.09 -15.18 2.44
CA ASP A 52 0.66 -15.17 3.80
C ASP A 52 -0.34 -14.56 4.80
N VAL A 53 -0.89 -13.38 4.51
CA VAL A 53 -1.79 -12.67 5.43
C VAL A 53 -3.10 -13.43 5.66
N THR A 54 -3.65 -14.08 4.64
CA THR A 54 -4.83 -14.94 4.80
C THR A 54 -4.52 -16.13 5.70
N MET A 55 -3.40 -16.82 5.45
CA MET A 55 -2.98 -17.98 6.26
C MET A 55 -2.74 -17.59 7.72
N THR A 56 -2.03 -16.50 7.99
CA THR A 56 -1.72 -16.07 9.36
C THR A 56 -2.97 -15.54 10.08
N ALA A 57 -3.90 -14.88 9.37
CA ALA A 57 -5.18 -14.46 9.94
C ALA A 57 -6.08 -15.67 10.29
N ASP A 58 -6.12 -16.69 9.43
CA ASP A 58 -6.82 -17.95 9.72
C ASP A 58 -6.20 -18.69 10.91
N ALA A 59 -4.86 -18.69 11.00
CA ALA A 59 -4.16 -19.24 12.15
C ALA A 59 -4.53 -18.51 13.45
N ALA A 60 -4.69 -17.18 13.41
CA ALA A 60 -5.10 -16.38 14.57
C ALA A 60 -6.48 -16.75 15.13
N LEU A 61 -7.37 -17.37 14.33
CA LEU A 61 -8.67 -17.86 14.81
C LEU A 61 -8.55 -19.05 15.78
N THR A 62 -7.55 -19.90 15.56
CA THR A 62 -7.43 -21.19 16.27
C THR A 62 -6.24 -21.23 17.22
N LYS A 63 -5.19 -20.46 16.91
CA LYS A 63 -3.93 -20.37 17.65
C LYS A 63 -3.43 -18.93 17.66
N PRO A 64 -4.07 -18.05 18.43
CA PRO A 64 -3.70 -16.63 18.49
C PRO A 64 -2.24 -16.43 18.89
N GLU A 65 -1.65 -17.30 19.72
CA GLU A 65 -0.22 -17.24 20.06
C GLU A 65 0.73 -17.41 18.87
N LEU A 66 0.29 -18.07 17.80
CA LEU A 66 1.05 -18.20 16.54
C LEU A 66 0.70 -17.07 15.58
N GLY A 67 -0.60 -16.78 15.41
CA GLY A 67 -1.09 -15.78 14.46
C GLY A 67 -0.89 -14.33 14.91
N CYS A 68 -0.63 -14.06 16.19
CA CYS A 68 -0.52 -12.72 16.78
C CYS A 68 0.84 -12.38 17.37
N GLY A 69 1.89 -13.03 16.87
CA GLY A 69 3.27 -12.70 17.16
C GLY A 69 3.88 -11.67 16.21
N ALA A 70 5.22 -11.69 16.12
CA ALA A 70 5.98 -10.82 15.24
C ALA A 70 5.61 -10.98 13.74
N GLU A 71 5.13 -12.16 13.34
CA GLU A 71 4.77 -12.47 11.95
C GLU A 71 3.65 -11.58 11.43
N MET A 72 2.56 -11.39 12.19
CA MET A 72 1.47 -10.51 11.78
C MET A 72 1.90 -9.04 11.70
N ALA A 73 2.77 -8.60 12.62
CA ALA A 73 3.30 -7.25 12.59
C ALA A 73 4.18 -7.00 11.33
N GLU A 74 5.00 -7.98 10.95
CA GLU A 74 5.78 -7.94 9.72
C GLU A 74 4.88 -7.93 8.48
N LEU A 75 3.83 -8.75 8.46
CA LEU A 75 2.84 -8.77 7.38
C LEU A 75 2.13 -7.43 7.22
N VAL A 76 1.81 -6.75 8.31
CA VAL A 76 1.22 -5.39 8.26
C VAL A 76 2.20 -4.42 7.59
N LEU A 77 3.48 -4.42 8.00
CA LEU A 77 4.49 -3.53 7.39
C LEU A 77 4.72 -3.83 5.91
N ARG A 78 4.79 -5.11 5.53
CA ARG A 78 4.88 -5.51 4.12
C ARG A 78 3.65 -5.05 3.33
N GLY A 79 2.46 -5.20 3.90
CA GLY A 79 1.20 -4.77 3.29
C GLY A 79 1.13 -3.26 3.05
N GLU A 80 1.59 -2.45 4.01
CA GLU A 80 1.70 -1.00 3.87
C GLU A 80 2.63 -0.61 2.72
N SER A 81 3.81 -1.25 2.63
CA SER A 81 4.75 -1.02 1.52
C SER A 81 4.14 -1.38 0.17
N ILE A 82 3.52 -2.56 0.06
CA ILE A 82 2.89 -3.02 -1.19
C ILE A 82 1.75 -2.08 -1.59
N ALA A 83 0.93 -1.62 -0.65
CA ALA A 83 -0.13 -0.66 -0.92
C ALA A 83 0.43 0.67 -1.46
N ALA A 84 1.52 1.17 -0.87
CA ALA A 84 2.19 2.39 -1.33
C ALA A 84 2.80 2.21 -2.73
N ASP A 85 3.46 1.08 -2.99
CA ASP A 85 4.05 0.75 -4.30
C ASP A 85 2.98 0.60 -5.38
N LEU A 86 1.81 0.04 -5.02
CA LEU A 86 0.66 0.00 -5.91
C LEU A 86 0.21 1.43 -6.22
N VAL A 87 -0.04 2.28 -5.21
CA VAL A 87 -0.43 3.68 -5.44
C VAL A 87 0.57 4.42 -6.35
N GLY A 88 1.87 4.26 -6.12
CA GLY A 88 2.93 4.84 -6.95
C GLY A 88 2.91 4.33 -8.39
N THR A 89 2.81 3.01 -8.57
CA THR A 89 2.70 2.37 -9.89
C THR A 89 1.45 2.85 -10.64
N GLY A 90 0.35 3.05 -9.91
CA GLY A 90 -0.92 3.53 -10.44
C GLY A 90 -0.87 4.89 -11.11
N ALA A 91 0.11 5.74 -10.77
CA ALA A 91 0.31 7.03 -11.42
C ALA A 91 0.62 6.89 -12.92
N ASN A 92 1.22 5.76 -13.33
CA ASN A 92 1.53 5.44 -14.72
C ASN A 92 0.46 4.57 -15.40
N ALA A 93 -0.61 4.20 -14.68
CA ALA A 93 -1.62 3.29 -15.21
C ALA A 93 -2.33 3.89 -16.44
N PRO A 94 -2.49 3.12 -17.52
CA PRO A 94 -3.38 3.51 -18.62
C PRO A 94 -4.77 3.87 -18.08
N ARG A 95 -5.42 4.89 -18.67
CA ARG A 95 -6.74 5.38 -18.19
C ARG A 95 -7.79 4.27 -18.06
N ALA A 96 -7.78 3.29 -18.97
CA ALA A 96 -8.68 2.14 -18.92
C ALA A 96 -8.44 1.21 -17.72
N LEU A 97 -7.24 1.23 -17.13
CA LEU A 97 -6.85 0.43 -15.98
C LEU A 97 -6.87 1.20 -14.66
N ALA A 98 -6.87 2.53 -14.68
CA ALA A 98 -6.77 3.37 -13.48
C ALA A 98 -7.77 2.96 -12.38
N THR A 99 -9.02 2.70 -12.73
CA THR A 99 -10.04 2.26 -11.76
C THR A 99 -9.73 0.88 -11.17
N ALA A 100 -9.36 -0.10 -12.01
CA ALA A 100 -9.06 -1.45 -11.55
C ALA A 100 -7.80 -1.46 -10.67
N HIS A 101 -6.75 -0.75 -11.09
CA HIS A 101 -5.53 -0.60 -10.33
C HIS A 101 -5.78 0.09 -8.97
N GLY A 102 -6.55 1.19 -8.96
CA GLY A 102 -6.91 1.86 -7.72
C GLY A 102 -7.72 0.98 -6.77
N GLN A 103 -8.55 0.07 -7.28
CA GLN A 103 -9.24 -0.92 -6.43
C GLN A 103 -8.28 -1.95 -5.86
N MET A 104 -7.32 -2.44 -6.66
CA MET A 104 -6.27 -3.36 -6.20
C MET A 104 -5.48 -2.77 -5.03
N ALA A 105 -5.00 -1.52 -5.15
CA ALA A 105 -4.27 -0.81 -4.09
C ALA A 105 -5.12 -0.67 -2.81
N ARG A 106 -6.39 -0.29 -2.97
CA ARG A 106 -7.33 -0.16 -1.85
C ARG A 106 -7.61 -1.48 -1.15
N SER A 107 -7.73 -2.58 -1.88
CA SER A 107 -7.94 -3.90 -1.27
C SER A 107 -6.73 -4.36 -0.46
N VAL A 108 -5.51 -4.13 -0.95
CA VAL A 108 -4.29 -4.38 -0.16
C VAL A 108 -4.26 -3.53 1.12
N ALA A 109 -4.56 -2.23 1.03
CA ALA A 109 -4.61 -1.37 2.21
C ALA A 109 -5.64 -1.85 3.24
N ARG A 110 -6.85 -2.23 2.80
CA ARG A 110 -7.90 -2.73 3.71
C ARG A 110 -7.60 -4.10 4.30
N MET A 111 -6.96 -5.00 3.56
CA MET A 111 -6.43 -6.26 4.11
C MET A 111 -5.37 -5.98 5.19
N THR A 112 -4.51 -4.99 4.96
CA THR A 112 -3.48 -4.57 5.92
C THR A 112 -4.09 -4.01 7.20
N ASP A 113 -5.13 -3.18 7.09
CA ASP A 113 -5.85 -2.66 8.25
C ASP A 113 -6.55 -3.78 9.04
N ALA A 114 -7.14 -4.76 8.34
CA ALA A 114 -7.73 -5.94 8.96
C ALA A 114 -6.68 -6.81 9.67
N ALA A 115 -5.53 -7.03 9.06
CA ALA A 115 -4.39 -7.74 9.65
C ALA A 115 -3.91 -7.07 10.94
N ARG A 116 -3.84 -5.73 10.97
CA ARG A 116 -3.48 -4.96 12.17
C ARG A 116 -4.47 -5.18 13.32
N ALA A 117 -5.74 -5.39 13.01
CA ALA A 117 -6.80 -5.63 13.98
C ALA A 117 -6.97 -7.12 14.36
N ALA A 118 -6.31 -8.05 13.66
CA ALA A 118 -6.53 -9.49 13.79
C ALA A 118 -6.35 -10.00 15.23
N CYS A 119 -5.46 -9.39 16.00
CA CYS A 119 -5.15 -9.83 17.36
C CYS A 119 -6.12 -9.35 18.44
N GLY A 120 -6.96 -8.37 18.13
CA GLY A 120 -8.10 -7.99 18.96
C GLY A 120 -9.42 -8.57 18.46
N ASN A 121 -9.51 -8.93 17.18
CA ASN A 121 -10.73 -9.40 16.53
C ASN A 121 -10.42 -10.31 15.33
N PRO A 122 -10.00 -11.57 15.55
CA PRO A 122 -9.55 -12.45 14.47
C PRO A 122 -10.69 -12.84 13.52
N ALA A 123 -11.89 -13.08 14.05
CA ALA A 123 -13.08 -13.40 13.23
C ALA A 123 -13.47 -12.26 12.29
N GLY A 124 -13.44 -11.02 12.79
CA GLY A 124 -13.68 -9.84 11.95
C GLY A 124 -12.58 -9.64 10.91
N ALA A 125 -11.31 -9.85 11.28
CA ALA A 125 -10.18 -9.71 10.37
C ALA A 125 -10.23 -10.71 9.21
N VAL A 126 -10.49 -12.00 9.48
CA VAL A 126 -10.61 -13.02 8.42
C VAL A 126 -11.75 -12.71 7.46
N GLY A 127 -12.92 -12.31 7.97
CA GLY A 127 -14.05 -11.92 7.12
C GLY A 127 -13.73 -10.74 6.20
N MET A 128 -13.02 -9.73 6.72
CA MET A 128 -12.57 -8.57 5.95
C MET A 128 -11.50 -8.94 4.91
N ILE A 129 -10.50 -9.74 5.30
CA ILE A 129 -9.43 -10.19 4.41
C ILE A 129 -10.01 -10.99 3.23
N ALA A 130 -10.93 -11.93 3.50
CA ALA A 130 -11.58 -12.71 2.44
C ALA A 130 -12.38 -11.83 1.45
N ALA A 131 -13.14 -10.85 1.96
CA ALA A 131 -13.90 -9.93 1.12
C ALA A 131 -12.97 -9.08 0.23
N GLU A 132 -11.87 -8.60 0.77
CA GLU A 132 -10.90 -7.79 0.03
C GLU A 132 -10.03 -8.59 -0.92
N GLN A 133 -9.69 -9.84 -0.59
CA GLN A 133 -9.01 -10.76 -1.50
C GLN A 133 -9.84 -11.00 -2.77
N ALA A 134 -11.17 -11.08 -2.66
CA ALA A 134 -12.07 -11.17 -3.81
C ALA A 134 -12.01 -9.87 -4.66
N GLY A 135 -12.00 -8.70 -4.02
CA GLY A 135 -11.87 -7.40 -4.70
C GLY A 135 -10.52 -7.23 -5.41
N TYR A 136 -9.44 -7.66 -4.77
CA TYR A 136 -8.09 -7.74 -5.34
C TYR A 136 -8.07 -8.65 -6.58
N SER A 137 -8.59 -9.87 -6.46
CA SER A 137 -8.60 -10.86 -7.54
C SER A 137 -9.42 -10.40 -8.75
N ALA A 138 -10.58 -9.77 -8.51
CA ALA A 138 -11.40 -9.19 -9.57
C ALA A 138 -10.68 -8.04 -10.31
N SER A 139 -9.92 -7.23 -9.59
CA SER A 139 -9.12 -6.14 -10.16
C SER A 139 -7.97 -6.68 -11.02
N MET A 140 -7.26 -7.69 -10.52
CA MET A 140 -6.23 -8.42 -11.25
C MET A 140 -6.75 -9.04 -12.55
N LEU A 141 -7.93 -9.66 -12.52
CA LEU A 141 -8.55 -10.23 -13.72
C LEU A 141 -8.81 -9.15 -14.79
N ARG A 142 -9.36 -7.98 -14.39
CA ARG A 142 -9.61 -6.87 -15.32
C ARG A 142 -8.32 -6.35 -15.96
N ILE A 143 -7.25 -6.23 -15.15
CA ILE A 143 -5.93 -5.82 -15.63
C ILE A 143 -5.41 -6.85 -16.64
N ASN A 144 -5.45 -8.14 -16.30
CA ASN A 144 -4.97 -9.21 -17.18
C ASN A 144 -5.74 -9.28 -18.50
N VAL A 145 -7.07 -9.17 -18.47
CA VAL A 145 -7.90 -9.18 -19.69
C VAL A 145 -7.56 -8.00 -20.61
N PHE A 146 -7.36 -6.81 -20.05
CA PHE A 146 -6.94 -5.64 -20.84
C PHE A 146 -5.57 -5.87 -21.48
N VAL A 147 -4.60 -6.35 -20.70
CA VAL A 147 -3.24 -6.62 -21.17
C VAL A 147 -3.26 -7.64 -22.32
N THR A 148 -3.94 -8.77 -22.16
CA THR A 148 -4.06 -9.82 -23.20
C THR A 148 -4.74 -9.28 -24.46
N ARG A 149 -5.81 -8.49 -24.32
CA ARG A 149 -6.51 -7.90 -25.48
C ARG A 149 -5.67 -6.87 -26.21
N ALA A 150 -4.90 -6.04 -25.50
CA ALA A 150 -4.00 -5.07 -26.10
C ALA A 150 -2.97 -5.79 -26.99
N TYR A 151 -2.34 -6.86 -26.47
CA TYR A 151 -1.36 -7.66 -27.22
C TYR A 151 -1.96 -8.41 -28.42
N ALA A 152 -3.19 -8.94 -28.31
CA ALA A 152 -3.85 -9.57 -29.44
C ALA A 152 -4.17 -8.59 -30.58
N SER A 153 -4.25 -7.29 -30.29
CA SER A 153 -4.58 -6.24 -31.26
C SER A 153 -3.39 -5.56 -31.93
N GLY A 154 -2.14 -5.93 -31.56
CA GLY A 154 -0.92 -5.34 -32.13
C GLY A 154 -0.71 -3.85 -31.81
N ARG A 155 -1.34 -3.35 -30.74
CA ARG A 155 -1.23 -1.95 -30.26
C ARG A 155 -0.42 -1.85 -28.97
#